data_AF-A0A807N272-F1
#
_entry.id   AF-A0A807N272-F1
#
_cell.length_a   1.000
_cell.length_b   1.000
_cell.length_c   1.000
_cell.angle_alpha   90.00
_cell.angle_beta   90.00
_cell.angle_gamma   90.00
#
_symmetry.space_group_name_H-M   'P 1'
#
loop_
_entity.id
_entity.type
_entity.pdbx_description
1 polymer ?
#
loop_
_entity_poly.entity_id
_entity_poly.type
_entity_poly.pdbx_seq_one_letter_code
_entity_poly.pdbx_strand_id
1 'polypeptide(L)'
;MIPLHGIASRGDLPLPFELVLAGAAGALVVTFWVALFAWRTPRFRDQAGIELPRLTRVVDSPWFSRPLRIAVGLVWLVAALALSFGQDRIDNPVFGFVYVLVWVGLVPVSLLFGGVYRRTNPLRLLLRFTGATAPPGSRPGGSRLPAAAALLGFLYLELVQPDGATLPVLRGFAAAWVAWVVAGVLVRGQTWIARADPFEAYASAIARVSPWARTRRGVLLLVNPLRNLASWHPPRHLAVLAAVLLGGTLFDALSNTSWWVRATQDLAGWAGWLAATAGLLGAVTLIGALFHLGTRPYRGLGPDQLAPGLIPLVAGYALAHYGTMLYLDGQRTLFRFSDPLGQGWDLFGLAEAAPATGLFAYPTAIAVAQVLTIVTGHVAGVLVTHDIALRSGEQRVAVHVPLLAVMVVFTVGGLTLMFGG
;
A
#
# COMPACT_ATOMS: atom_id res chain seq x y z
N MET A 1 20.56 11.29 17.14
CA MET A 1 20.97 11.28 15.72
C MET A 1 19.71 11.16 14.89
N ILE A 2 19.46 12.12 14.00
CA ILE A 2 18.26 12.12 13.15
C ILE A 2 18.42 10.97 12.15
N PRO A 3 17.50 9.98 12.08
CA PRO A 3 17.48 9.08 10.96
C PRO A 3 17.05 9.91 9.73
N LEU A 4 18.04 10.41 9.01
CA LEU A 4 17.88 11.05 7.70
C LEU A 4 17.41 9.97 6.72
N HIS A 5 16.10 9.76 6.64
CA HIS A 5 15.51 9.48 5.33
C HIS A 5 15.69 10.74 4.50
N GLY A 6 16.80 10.79 3.79
CA GLY A 6 17.20 11.91 2.95
C GLY A 6 16.31 12.04 1.72
N ILE A 7 15.11 12.59 1.90
CA ILE A 7 14.39 13.59 1.12
C ILE A 7 13.33 14.11 2.10
N ALA A 8 13.62 15.20 2.79
CA ALA A 8 12.56 15.98 3.44
C ALA A 8 11.57 16.40 2.33
N SER A 9 10.28 16.12 2.50
CA SER A 9 9.28 16.82 1.70
C SER A 9 9.49 18.31 1.95
N ARG A 10 9.66 19.11 0.90
CA ARG A 10 9.62 20.55 1.07
C ARG A 10 8.22 20.86 1.59
N GLY A 11 8.15 21.39 2.81
CA GLY A 11 6.89 21.86 3.42
C GLY A 11 6.24 23.01 2.67
N ASP A 12 6.93 23.62 1.70
CA ASP A 12 6.36 24.65 0.83
C ASP A 12 5.93 24.05 -0.51
N LEU A 13 4.62 23.83 -0.65
CA LEU A 13 4.01 23.65 -1.97
C LEU A 13 4.36 24.86 -2.86
N PRO A 14 4.83 24.65 -4.09
CA PRO A 14 4.84 25.72 -5.11
C PRO A 14 3.41 26.07 -5.60
N LEU A 15 2.38 25.55 -4.92
CA LEU A 15 0.97 25.79 -5.16
C LEU A 15 0.37 26.56 -3.98
N PRO A 16 -0.58 27.46 -4.22
CA PRO A 16 -1.30 28.13 -3.15
C PRO A 16 -2.09 27.11 -2.32
N PHE A 17 -1.64 26.83 -1.09
CA PHE A 17 -2.16 25.78 -0.22
C PHE A 17 -3.68 25.88 -0.01
N GLU A 18 -4.18 27.08 0.26
CA GLU A 18 -5.63 27.33 0.44
C GLU A 18 -6.46 26.94 -0.79
N LEU A 19 -5.93 27.20 -2.00
CA LEU A 19 -6.61 26.83 -3.25
C LEU A 19 -6.56 25.33 -3.51
N VAL A 20 -5.47 24.65 -3.13
CA VAL A 20 -5.38 23.19 -3.19
C VAL A 20 -6.41 22.56 -2.26
N LEU A 21 -6.53 23.07 -1.04
CA LEU A 21 -7.46 22.56 -0.05
C LEU A 21 -8.91 22.80 -0.47
N ALA A 22 -9.24 24.02 -0.89
CA ALA A 22 -10.56 24.38 -1.39
C ALA A 22 -10.93 23.58 -2.65
N GLY A 23 -9.99 23.39 -3.59
CA GLY A 23 -10.17 22.62 -4.81
C GLY A 23 -10.44 21.14 -4.52
N ALA A 24 -9.67 20.52 -3.62
CA ALA A 24 -9.85 19.13 -3.23
C ALA A 24 -11.18 18.91 -2.48
N ALA A 25 -11.51 19.79 -1.53
CA ALA A 25 -12.79 19.75 -0.83
C ALA A 25 -13.97 19.93 -1.80
N GLY A 26 -13.88 20.91 -2.70
CA GLY A 26 -14.86 21.16 -3.75
C GLY A 26 -15.05 19.96 -4.67
N ALA A 27 -13.97 19.32 -5.13
CA ALA A 27 -14.03 18.12 -5.96
C ALA A 27 -14.80 16.97 -5.27
N LEU A 28 -14.63 16.80 -3.96
CA LEU A 28 -15.35 15.77 -3.20
C LEU A 28 -16.81 16.14 -2.97
N VAL A 29 -17.12 17.40 -2.68
CA VAL A 29 -18.51 17.88 -2.56
C VAL A 29 -19.25 17.66 -3.87
N VAL A 30 -18.65 18.01 -5.01
CA VAL A 30 -19.23 17.79 -6.34
C VAL A 30 -19.37 16.30 -6.62
N THR A 31 -18.34 15.48 -6.33
CA THR A 31 -18.40 14.02 -6.50
C THR A 31 -19.55 13.42 -5.71
N PHE A 32 -19.73 13.84 -4.46
CA PHE A 32 -20.81 13.37 -3.61
C PHE A 32 -22.18 13.82 -4.10
N TRP A 33 -22.29 15.08 -4.54
CA TRP A 33 -23.52 15.59 -5.15
C TRP A 33 -23.91 14.75 -6.38
N VAL A 34 -22.96 14.48 -7.27
CA VAL A 34 -23.17 13.61 -8.43
C VAL A 34 -23.54 12.19 -8.00
N ALA A 35 -22.84 11.62 -7.01
CA ALA A 35 -23.11 10.28 -6.50
C ALA A 35 -24.55 10.17 -5.96
N LEU A 36 -24.97 11.09 -5.08
CA LEU A 36 -26.31 11.08 -4.50
C LEU A 36 -27.42 11.29 -5.53
N PHE A 37 -27.25 12.25 -6.44
CA PHE A 37 -28.36 12.67 -7.30
C PHE A 37 -28.39 11.96 -8.65
N ALA A 38 -27.24 11.67 -9.26
CA ALA A 38 -27.14 11.04 -10.58
C ALA A 38 -26.89 9.52 -10.55
N TRP A 39 -26.40 8.99 -9.44
CA TRP A 39 -26.12 7.55 -9.27
C TRP A 39 -26.99 6.96 -8.15
N ARG A 40 -28.28 6.73 -8.46
CA ARG A 40 -29.27 6.25 -7.49
C ARG A 40 -29.42 4.73 -7.39
N THR A 41 -28.91 4.00 -8.38
CA THR A 41 -28.99 2.54 -8.44
C THR A 41 -27.60 1.90 -8.51
N PRO A 42 -27.37 0.75 -7.84
CA PRO A 42 -26.07 0.08 -7.91
C PRO A 42 -25.79 -0.40 -9.33
N ARG A 43 -24.68 0.03 -9.91
CA ARG A 43 -24.24 -0.27 -11.30
C ARG A 43 -23.17 -1.35 -11.35
N PHE A 44 -22.43 -1.56 -10.27
CA PHE A 44 -21.24 -2.43 -10.24
C PHE A 44 -21.40 -3.70 -9.40
N ARG A 45 -22.60 -4.27 -9.35
CA ARG A 45 -22.89 -5.50 -8.60
C ARG A 45 -22.08 -6.70 -9.11
N ASP A 46 -22.08 -6.90 -10.42
CA ASP A 46 -21.40 -8.02 -11.05
C ASP A 46 -20.09 -7.59 -11.71
N GLN A 47 -19.11 -8.50 -11.63
CA GLN A 47 -17.88 -8.38 -12.37
C GLN A 47 -18.18 -8.64 -13.85
N ALA A 48 -17.94 -7.62 -14.67
CA ALA A 48 -18.18 -7.65 -16.11
C ALA A 48 -17.01 -6.97 -16.82
N GLY A 49 -16.60 -7.53 -17.95
CA GLY A 49 -15.48 -7.03 -18.74
C GLY A 49 -15.21 -7.91 -19.96
N ILE A 50 -14.14 -7.58 -20.67
CA ILE A 50 -13.75 -8.25 -21.92
C ILE A 50 -12.85 -9.43 -21.57
N GLU A 51 -13.24 -10.65 -21.97
CA GLU A 51 -12.40 -11.84 -21.84
C GLU A 51 -11.22 -11.78 -22.80
N LEU A 52 -10.01 -12.03 -22.28
CA LEU A 52 -8.76 -12.02 -23.04
C LEU A 52 -8.11 -13.42 -23.03
N PRO A 53 -8.68 -14.43 -23.71
CA PRO A 53 -8.19 -15.81 -23.66
C PRO A 53 -6.80 -15.97 -24.30
N ARG A 54 -6.47 -15.18 -25.33
CA ARG A 54 -5.14 -15.17 -25.96
C ARG A 54 -4.08 -14.66 -24.99
N LEU A 55 -4.33 -13.51 -24.36
CA LEU A 55 -3.42 -12.95 -23.35
C LEU A 55 -3.30 -13.87 -22.13
N THR A 56 -4.39 -14.52 -21.73
CA THR A 56 -4.37 -15.53 -20.65
C THR A 56 -3.39 -16.65 -20.96
N ARG A 57 -3.45 -17.21 -22.18
CA ARG A 57 -2.51 -18.26 -22.61
C ARG A 57 -1.06 -17.81 -22.59
N VAL A 58 -0.77 -16.56 -22.96
CA VAL A 58 0.59 -16.00 -22.91
C VAL A 58 1.06 -15.82 -21.47
N VAL A 59 0.28 -15.13 -20.64
CA VAL A 59 0.64 -14.80 -19.25
C VAL A 59 0.75 -16.05 -18.37
N ASP A 60 -0.13 -17.02 -18.57
CA ASP A 60 -0.11 -18.30 -17.84
C ASP A 60 0.79 -19.35 -18.48
N SER A 61 1.37 -19.06 -19.65
CA SER A 61 2.34 -19.95 -20.29
C SER A 61 3.51 -20.22 -19.33
N PRO A 62 3.99 -21.47 -19.24
CA PRO A 62 5.23 -21.77 -18.54
C PRO A 62 6.41 -20.93 -19.05
N TRP A 63 6.42 -20.57 -20.33
CA TRP A 63 7.48 -19.78 -20.96
C TRP A 63 7.51 -18.32 -20.49
N PHE A 64 6.38 -17.75 -20.08
CA PHE A 64 6.35 -16.40 -19.52
C PHE A 64 6.46 -16.44 -17.98
N SER A 65 5.71 -17.34 -17.36
CA SER A 65 5.60 -17.39 -15.90
C SER A 65 6.84 -17.95 -15.19
N ARG A 66 7.60 -18.87 -15.81
CA ARG A 66 8.83 -19.42 -15.20
C ARG A 66 9.97 -18.39 -15.20
N PRO A 67 10.34 -17.74 -16.32
CA PRO A 67 11.40 -16.74 -16.30
C PRO A 67 11.08 -15.57 -15.37
N LEU A 68 9.83 -15.11 -15.34
CA LEU A 68 9.41 -14.06 -14.40
C LEU A 68 9.63 -14.46 -12.94
N ARG A 69 9.23 -15.68 -12.56
CA ARG A 69 9.43 -16.18 -11.19
C ARG A 69 10.92 -16.38 -10.86
N ILE A 70 11.71 -16.82 -11.83
CA ILE A 70 13.16 -16.96 -11.67
C ILE A 70 13.80 -15.60 -11.47
N ALA A 71 13.50 -14.62 -12.34
CA ALA A 71 14.03 -13.27 -12.24
C ALA A 71 13.67 -12.62 -10.90
N VAL A 72 12.40 -12.67 -10.48
CA VAL A 72 12.00 -12.15 -9.16
C VAL A 72 12.66 -12.94 -8.03
N GLY A 73 12.75 -14.27 -8.14
CA GLY A 73 13.44 -15.10 -7.17
C GLY A 73 14.92 -14.77 -7.02
N LEU A 74 15.61 -14.46 -8.12
CA LEU A 74 17.00 -14.01 -8.12
C LEU A 74 17.16 -12.65 -7.44
N VAL A 75 16.27 -11.69 -7.71
CA VAL A 75 16.28 -10.39 -7.01
C VAL A 75 16.12 -10.58 -5.50
N TRP A 76 15.17 -11.41 -5.07
CA TRP A 76 15.00 -11.75 -3.65
C TRP A 76 16.22 -12.48 -3.07
N LEU A 77 16.87 -13.35 -3.84
CA LEU A 77 18.09 -14.03 -3.42
C LEU A 77 19.23 -13.03 -3.22
N VAL A 78 19.45 -12.11 -4.16
CA VAL A 78 20.49 -11.07 -4.01
C VAL A 78 20.19 -10.18 -2.81
N ALA A 79 18.93 -9.80 -2.60
CA ALA A 79 18.53 -9.05 -1.40
C ALA A 79 18.78 -9.84 -0.10
N ALA A 80 18.52 -11.15 -0.10
CA ALA A 80 18.81 -12.02 1.05
C ALA A 80 20.32 -12.18 1.30
N LEU A 81 21.15 -12.21 0.24
CA LEU A 81 22.60 -12.20 0.35
C LEU A 81 23.10 -10.88 0.92
N ALA A 82 22.59 -9.75 0.42
CA ALA A 82 22.91 -8.41 0.95
C ALA A 82 22.51 -8.27 2.42
N LEU A 83 21.35 -8.83 2.81
CA LEU A 83 20.91 -8.88 4.21
C LEU A 83 21.87 -9.71 5.07
N SER A 84 22.28 -10.89 4.61
CA SER A 84 22.98 -11.89 5.42
C SER A 84 24.48 -11.68 5.49
N PHE A 85 25.09 -11.27 4.39
CA PHE A 85 26.54 -11.20 4.20
C PHE A 85 27.04 -9.81 3.80
N GLY A 86 26.14 -8.86 3.50
CA GLY A 86 26.53 -7.50 3.19
C GLY A 86 27.06 -6.74 4.40
N GLN A 87 27.78 -5.65 4.12
CA GLN A 87 28.27 -4.73 5.14
C GLN A 87 27.12 -3.93 5.75
N ASP A 88 27.19 -3.65 7.04
CA ASP A 88 26.20 -2.83 7.77
C ASP A 88 26.46 -1.35 7.50
N ARG A 89 26.05 -0.91 6.32
CA ARG A 89 26.19 0.46 5.84
C ARG A 89 24.86 0.93 5.25
N ILE A 90 24.61 2.23 5.31
CA ILE A 90 23.37 2.83 4.81
C ILE A 90 23.19 2.67 3.29
N ASP A 91 24.27 2.41 2.55
CA ASP A 91 24.27 2.13 1.12
C ASP A 91 24.08 0.64 0.78
N ASN A 92 23.90 -0.24 1.77
CA ASN A 92 23.52 -1.62 1.52
C ASN A 92 22.15 -1.66 0.79
N PRO A 93 22.04 -2.34 -0.37
CA PRO A 93 20.82 -2.32 -1.17
C PRO A 93 19.61 -2.92 -0.48
N VAL A 94 19.79 -3.74 0.57
CA VAL A 94 18.67 -4.38 1.26
C VAL A 94 17.68 -3.37 1.86
N PHE A 95 18.17 -2.25 2.39
CA PHE A 95 17.32 -1.24 3.02
C PHE A 95 16.39 -0.60 1.97
N GLY A 96 16.97 -0.16 0.85
CA GLY A 96 16.18 0.38 -0.27
C GLY A 96 15.29 -0.68 -0.92
N PHE A 97 15.71 -1.94 -0.95
CA PHE A 97 14.88 -3.02 -1.46
C PHE A 97 13.62 -3.22 -0.61
N VAL A 98 13.77 -3.26 0.72
CA VAL A 98 12.64 -3.49 1.64
C VAL A 98 11.76 -2.24 1.75
N TYR A 99 12.33 -1.08 2.06
CA TYR A 99 11.58 0.15 2.36
C TYR A 99 11.12 0.91 1.11
N VAL A 100 11.74 0.71 -0.05
CA VAL A 100 11.37 1.43 -1.28
C VAL A 100 10.78 0.49 -2.32
N LEU A 101 11.53 -0.53 -2.77
CA LEU A 101 11.08 -1.37 -3.88
C LEU A 101 9.93 -2.31 -3.48
N VAL A 102 10.00 -2.95 -2.31
CA VAL A 102 8.92 -3.82 -1.81
C VAL A 102 7.79 -2.96 -1.26
N TRP A 103 8.05 -2.08 -0.30
CA TRP A 103 6.97 -1.31 0.32
C TRP A 103 6.21 -0.40 -0.66
N VAL A 104 6.94 0.50 -1.33
CA VAL A 104 6.34 1.50 -2.23
C VAL A 104 6.10 0.91 -3.63
N GLY A 105 7.10 0.20 -4.18
CA GLY A 105 7.05 -0.34 -5.54
C GLY A 105 5.95 -1.38 -5.76
N LEU A 106 5.47 -2.07 -4.71
CA LEU A 106 4.33 -2.97 -4.83
C LEU A 106 3.04 -2.27 -5.25
N VAL A 107 2.87 -0.98 -4.92
CA VAL A 107 1.66 -0.22 -5.27
C VAL A 107 1.52 -0.05 -6.79
N PRO A 108 2.44 0.61 -7.52
CA PRO A 108 2.32 0.77 -8.96
C PRO A 108 2.36 -0.59 -9.68
N VAL A 109 3.16 -1.55 -9.23
CA VAL A 109 3.18 -2.90 -9.81
C VAL A 109 1.80 -3.57 -9.70
N SER A 110 1.14 -3.46 -8.55
CA SER A 110 -0.18 -4.05 -8.34
C SER A 110 -1.29 -3.30 -9.09
N LEU A 111 -1.20 -1.98 -9.20
CA LEU A 111 -2.14 -1.17 -9.99
C LEU A 111 -2.03 -1.48 -11.48
N LEU A 112 -0.81 -1.60 -12.00
CA LEU A 112 -0.55 -1.78 -13.44
C LEU A 112 -0.70 -3.22 -13.89
N PHE A 113 -0.36 -4.21 -13.07
CA PHE A 113 -0.31 -5.62 -13.48
C PHE A 113 -1.24 -6.54 -12.67
N GLY A 114 -1.96 -6.01 -11.69
CA GLY A 114 -2.86 -6.76 -10.84
C GLY A 114 -2.12 -7.69 -9.87
N GLY A 115 -2.62 -8.90 -9.67
CA GLY A 115 -2.11 -9.84 -8.66
C GLY A 115 -0.78 -10.53 -9.00
N VAL A 116 0.22 -9.81 -9.53
CA VAL A 116 1.54 -10.36 -9.89
C VAL A 116 2.30 -10.83 -8.66
N TYR A 117 2.33 -10.03 -7.59
CA TYR A 117 3.09 -10.36 -6.38
C TYR A 117 2.70 -11.72 -5.80
N ARG A 118 1.41 -12.06 -5.75
CA ARG A 118 0.95 -13.39 -5.30
C ARG A 118 1.57 -14.53 -6.13
N ARG A 119 1.89 -14.33 -7.41
CA ARG A 119 2.54 -15.34 -8.27
C ARG A 119 4.05 -15.41 -8.09
N THR A 120 4.66 -14.34 -7.62
CA THR A 120 6.12 -14.16 -7.49
C THR A 120 6.58 -14.04 -6.03
N ASN A 121 5.66 -14.19 -5.06
CA ASN A 121 5.95 -14.11 -3.64
C ASN A 121 7.07 -15.10 -3.28
N PRO A 122 8.20 -14.62 -2.73
CA PRO A 122 9.37 -15.45 -2.48
C PRO A 122 9.07 -16.61 -1.54
N LEU A 123 8.28 -16.39 -0.48
CA LEU A 123 7.92 -17.41 0.50
C LEU A 123 7.00 -18.46 -0.13
N ARG A 124 6.09 -18.06 -1.02
CA ARG A 124 5.33 -19.02 -1.82
C ARG A 124 6.25 -19.83 -2.72
N LEU A 125 7.23 -19.20 -3.36
CA LEU A 125 8.14 -19.87 -4.27
C LEU A 125 9.03 -20.89 -3.55
N LEU A 126 9.53 -20.56 -2.36
CA LEU A 126 10.33 -21.45 -1.52
C LEU A 126 9.50 -22.61 -0.95
N LEU A 127 8.30 -22.31 -0.46
CA LEU A 127 7.40 -23.31 0.11
C LEU A 127 6.62 -24.09 -0.95
N ARG A 128 7.04 -24.06 -2.22
CA ARG A 128 6.43 -24.84 -3.31
C ARG A 128 6.66 -26.34 -3.20
N PHE A 129 7.81 -26.74 -2.68
CA PHE A 129 8.20 -28.16 -2.57
C PHE A 129 7.35 -28.95 -1.58
N THR A 130 6.58 -28.28 -0.71
CA THR A 130 5.64 -28.91 0.22
C THR A 130 4.22 -29.07 -0.35
N GLY A 131 4.08 -29.08 -1.69
CA GLY A 131 2.79 -29.29 -2.37
C GLY A 131 2.06 -28.02 -2.83
N ALA A 132 2.77 -26.91 -3.12
CA ALA A 132 2.13 -25.66 -3.55
C ALA A 132 1.78 -25.65 -5.05
N THR A 133 0.79 -26.46 -5.44
CA THR A 133 -0.01 -26.16 -6.63
C THR A 133 -0.95 -25.04 -6.27
N ALA A 134 -0.73 -23.83 -6.78
CA ALA A 134 -1.60 -22.68 -6.53
C ALA A 134 -3.06 -23.04 -6.88
N PRO A 135 -4.00 -23.09 -5.91
CA PRO A 135 -5.40 -23.22 -6.25
C PRO A 135 -5.98 -21.84 -6.62
N PRO A 136 -7.09 -21.81 -7.38
CA PRO A 136 -7.81 -20.61 -7.80
C PRO A 136 -8.22 -19.74 -6.61
N GLY A 137 -8.62 -18.51 -6.93
CA GLY A 137 -8.96 -17.39 -6.03
C GLY A 137 -9.39 -17.81 -4.62
N SER A 138 -8.73 -17.21 -3.63
CA SER A 138 -9.09 -17.24 -2.21
C SER A 138 -10.57 -17.56 -2.01
N ARG A 139 -10.89 -18.70 -1.38
CA ARG A 139 -12.22 -18.90 -0.81
C ARG A 139 -12.61 -17.62 -0.06
N PRO A 140 -13.76 -16.99 -0.39
CA PRO A 140 -14.24 -15.82 0.33
C PRO A 140 -14.29 -16.13 1.83
N GLY A 141 -13.82 -15.20 2.68
CA GLY A 141 -14.04 -15.28 4.13
C GLY A 141 -12.82 -15.53 5.03
N GLY A 142 -11.60 -15.62 4.48
CA GLY A 142 -10.38 -15.60 5.29
C GLY A 142 -10.19 -14.26 6.01
N SER A 143 -9.83 -14.28 7.29
CA SER A 143 -9.49 -13.06 8.03
C SER A 143 -8.19 -12.43 7.51
N ARG A 144 -8.19 -11.10 7.35
CA ARG A 144 -6.99 -10.27 7.07
C ARG A 144 -6.28 -9.78 8.33
N LEU A 145 -6.82 -10.04 9.50
CA LEU A 145 -6.23 -9.63 10.77
C LEU A 145 -4.78 -10.12 10.95
N PRO A 146 -4.40 -11.36 10.56
CA PRO A 146 -3.01 -11.80 10.62
C PRO A 146 -2.06 -10.94 9.77
N ALA A 147 -2.46 -10.60 8.53
CA ALA A 147 -1.66 -9.75 7.67
C ALA A 147 -1.63 -8.30 8.18
N ALA A 148 -2.74 -7.79 8.72
CA ALA A 148 -2.78 -6.46 9.32
C ALA A 148 -1.82 -6.36 10.53
N ALA A 149 -1.75 -7.40 11.36
CA ALA A 149 -0.81 -7.46 12.48
C ALA A 149 0.66 -7.53 12.01
N ALA A 150 0.96 -8.38 11.02
CA ALA A 150 2.31 -8.47 10.44
C ALA A 150 2.71 -7.16 9.76
N LEU A 151 1.75 -6.48 9.12
CA LEU A 151 1.97 -5.19 8.46
C LEU A 151 2.18 -4.08 9.49
N LEU A 152 1.46 -4.08 10.61
CA LEU A 152 1.72 -3.18 11.73
C LEU A 152 3.13 -3.40 12.29
N GLY A 153 3.58 -4.66 12.37
CA GLY A 153 4.96 -4.99 12.74
C GLY A 153 6.00 -4.44 11.76
N PHE A 154 5.70 -4.47 10.45
CA PHE A 154 6.54 -3.84 9.43
C PHE A 154 6.57 -2.30 9.57
N LEU A 155 5.41 -1.66 9.75
CA LEU A 155 5.34 -0.21 9.98
C LEU A 155 6.04 0.20 11.28
N TYR A 156 5.99 -0.64 12.30
CA TYR A 156 6.72 -0.42 13.53
C TYR A 156 8.23 -0.47 13.30
N LEU A 157 8.73 -1.45 12.54
CA LEU A 157 10.13 -1.50 12.11
C LEU A 157 10.53 -0.22 11.37
N GLU A 158 9.70 0.21 10.42
CA GLU A 158 10.00 1.34 9.54
C GLU A 158 9.96 2.69 10.27
N LEU A 159 8.96 2.91 11.13
CA LEU A 159 8.63 4.25 11.65
C LEU A 159 8.96 4.44 13.13
N VAL A 160 9.17 3.37 13.90
CA VAL A 160 9.25 3.45 15.37
C VAL A 160 10.51 2.79 15.93
N GLN A 161 10.93 1.66 15.36
CA GLN A 161 12.05 0.88 15.87
C GLN A 161 13.36 1.65 15.77
N PRO A 162 14.07 1.86 16.89
CA PRO A 162 15.43 2.42 16.87
C PRO A 162 16.35 1.54 16.03
N ASP A 163 17.25 2.19 15.28
CA ASP A 163 18.22 1.53 14.42
C ASP A 163 17.57 0.63 13.34
N GLY A 164 16.34 0.94 12.91
CA GLY A 164 15.59 0.21 11.88
C GLY A 164 16.31 0.08 10.53
N ALA A 165 17.30 0.95 10.27
CA ALA A 165 18.17 0.90 9.10
C ALA A 165 19.56 0.28 9.39
N THR A 166 19.62 -0.70 10.30
CA THR A 166 20.81 -1.52 10.56
C THR A 166 20.54 -2.99 10.25
N LEU A 167 21.58 -3.72 9.84
CA LEU A 167 21.45 -5.12 9.47
C LEU A 167 20.98 -6.01 10.64
N PRO A 168 21.46 -5.87 11.89
CA PRO A 168 20.98 -6.71 12.99
C PRO A 168 19.48 -6.58 13.23
N VAL A 169 18.95 -5.34 13.23
CA VAL A 169 17.52 -5.08 13.43
C VAL A 169 16.71 -5.63 12.26
N LEU A 170 17.10 -5.32 11.02
CA LEU A 170 16.38 -5.79 9.84
C LEU A 170 16.41 -7.33 9.72
N ARG A 171 17.53 -7.98 10.06
CA ARG A 171 17.63 -9.45 10.12
C ARG A 171 16.66 -10.04 11.13
N GLY A 172 16.55 -9.44 12.32
CA GLY A 172 15.61 -9.88 13.36
C GLY A 172 14.15 -9.83 12.88
N PHE A 173 13.73 -8.72 12.30
CA PHE A 173 12.37 -8.57 11.77
C PHE A 173 12.11 -9.45 10.54
N ALA A 174 13.08 -9.58 9.64
CA ALA A 174 12.97 -10.49 8.49
C ALA A 174 12.84 -11.96 8.95
N ALA A 175 13.64 -12.38 9.93
CA ALA A 175 13.54 -13.71 10.52
C ALA A 175 12.19 -13.93 11.21
N ALA A 176 11.68 -12.94 11.96
CA ALA A 176 10.36 -13.00 12.57
C ALA A 176 9.24 -13.11 11.53
N TRP A 177 9.31 -12.34 10.44
CA TRP A 177 8.37 -12.43 9.32
C TRP A 177 8.39 -13.80 8.63
N VAL A 178 9.58 -14.33 8.32
CA VAL A 178 9.73 -15.66 7.74
C VAL A 178 9.17 -16.72 8.68
N ALA A 179 9.52 -16.67 9.97
CA ALA A 179 9.01 -17.59 10.98
C ALA A 179 7.48 -17.54 11.09
N TRP A 180 6.89 -16.34 11.10
CA TRP A 180 5.44 -16.11 11.13
C TRP A 180 4.73 -16.77 9.94
N VAL A 181 5.28 -16.64 8.73
CA VAL A 181 4.68 -17.24 7.54
C VAL A 181 4.90 -18.75 7.52
N VAL A 182 6.12 -19.23 7.79
CA VAL A 182 6.45 -20.67 7.78
C VAL A 182 5.67 -21.43 8.85
N ALA A 183 5.65 -20.97 10.09
CA ALA A 183 4.91 -21.61 11.18
C ALA A 183 3.42 -21.69 10.86
N GLY A 184 2.82 -20.62 10.35
CA GLY A 184 1.41 -20.65 9.99
C GLY A 184 1.11 -21.48 8.73
N VAL A 185 2.05 -21.66 7.80
CA VAL A 185 1.92 -22.64 6.70
C VAL A 185 1.95 -24.07 7.24
N LEU A 186 2.82 -24.37 8.21
CA LEU A 186 2.88 -25.70 8.84
C LEU A 186 1.57 -26.04 9.58
N VAL A 187 0.93 -25.06 10.22
CA VAL A 187 -0.31 -25.26 10.99
C VAL A 187 -1.59 -25.16 10.16
N ARG A 188 -1.68 -24.19 9.25
CA ARG A 188 -2.92 -23.83 8.50
C ARG A 188 -2.80 -24.02 6.98
N GLY A 189 -1.69 -24.57 6.52
CA GLY A 189 -1.40 -24.83 5.10
C GLY A 189 -1.17 -23.56 4.27
N GLN A 190 -1.06 -23.75 2.95
CA GLN A 190 -0.71 -22.72 1.96
C GLN A 190 -1.70 -21.53 1.87
N THR A 191 -2.90 -21.67 2.43
CA THR A 191 -3.88 -20.58 2.50
C THR A 191 -3.48 -19.50 3.50
N TRP A 192 -2.59 -19.82 4.46
CA TRP A 192 -2.05 -18.88 5.43
C TRP A 192 -1.33 -17.71 4.78
N ILE A 193 -0.48 -17.98 3.79
CA ILE A 193 0.32 -16.94 3.11
C ILE A 193 -0.59 -15.85 2.54
N ALA A 194 -1.71 -16.22 1.90
CA ALA A 194 -2.65 -15.25 1.34
C ALA A 194 -3.35 -14.41 2.40
N ARG A 195 -3.37 -14.84 3.67
CA ARG A 195 -4.10 -14.21 4.78
C ARG A 195 -3.19 -13.45 5.74
N ALA A 196 -1.92 -13.85 5.82
CA ALA A 196 -1.00 -13.47 6.88
C ALA A 196 0.30 -12.82 6.40
N ASP A 197 0.68 -13.02 5.14
CA ASP A 197 1.80 -12.29 4.57
C ASP A 197 1.39 -10.81 4.35
N PRO A 198 2.10 -9.84 4.97
CA PRO A 198 1.70 -8.44 4.92
C PRO A 198 1.75 -7.90 3.49
N PHE A 199 2.83 -8.19 2.76
CA PHE A 199 3.05 -7.71 1.39
C PHE A 199 2.09 -8.34 0.38
N GLU A 200 1.76 -9.63 0.49
CA GLU A 200 0.76 -10.26 -0.38
C GLU A 200 -0.64 -9.75 -0.09
N ALA A 201 -0.98 -9.52 1.18
CA ALA A 201 -2.28 -8.95 1.52
C ALA A 201 -2.42 -7.52 1.00
N TYR A 202 -1.38 -6.71 1.16
CA TYR A 202 -1.31 -5.35 0.65
C TYR A 202 -1.42 -5.31 -0.88
N ALA A 203 -0.52 -6.00 -1.58
CA ALA A 203 -0.53 -6.08 -3.05
C ALA A 203 -1.84 -6.65 -3.60
N SER A 204 -2.41 -7.67 -2.95
CA SER A 204 -3.69 -8.26 -3.37
C SER A 204 -4.88 -7.33 -3.18
N ALA A 205 -4.83 -6.42 -2.19
CA ALA A 205 -5.84 -5.39 -2.01
C ALA A 205 -5.72 -4.33 -3.12
N ILE A 206 -4.51 -3.78 -3.34
CA ILE A 206 -4.25 -2.79 -4.38
C ILE A 206 -4.56 -3.32 -5.78
N ALA A 207 -4.26 -4.60 -6.05
CA ALA A 207 -4.59 -5.24 -7.31
C ALA A 207 -6.08 -5.21 -7.67
N ARG A 208 -7.00 -4.97 -6.72
CA ARG A 208 -8.43 -4.81 -6.99
C ARG A 208 -8.79 -3.47 -7.64
N VAL A 209 -7.89 -2.49 -7.56
CA VAL A 209 -7.97 -1.21 -8.27
C VAL A 209 -7.36 -1.31 -9.68
N SER A 210 -6.72 -2.44 -10.02
CA SER A 210 -6.20 -2.65 -11.39
C SER A 210 -7.33 -2.90 -12.40
N PRO A 211 -7.10 -2.66 -13.70
CA PRO A 211 -8.04 -3.02 -14.76
C PRO A 211 -8.08 -4.53 -15.04
N TRP A 212 -7.36 -5.33 -14.25
CA TRP A 212 -7.24 -6.78 -14.45
C TRP A 212 -8.06 -7.55 -13.43
N ALA A 213 -8.87 -8.48 -13.94
CA ALA A 213 -9.53 -9.48 -13.12
C ALA A 213 -9.40 -10.87 -13.74
N ARG A 214 -9.98 -11.87 -13.07
CA ARG A 214 -10.08 -13.23 -13.58
C ARG A 214 -11.46 -13.80 -13.35
N THR A 215 -11.98 -14.49 -14.36
CA THR A 215 -13.21 -15.29 -14.24
C THR A 215 -13.00 -16.45 -13.27
N ARG A 216 -14.09 -17.10 -12.84
CA ARG A 216 -14.02 -18.36 -12.06
C ARG A 216 -13.27 -19.47 -12.79
N ARG A 217 -13.27 -19.45 -14.13
CA ARG A 217 -12.54 -20.38 -15.00
C ARG A 217 -11.06 -20.02 -15.17
N GLY A 218 -10.60 -18.91 -14.58
CA GLY A 218 -9.21 -18.47 -14.62
C GLY A 218 -8.84 -17.58 -15.80
N VAL A 219 -9.77 -17.25 -16.69
CA VAL A 219 -9.54 -16.37 -17.86
C VAL A 219 -9.34 -14.93 -17.43
N LEU A 220 -8.34 -14.24 -17.97
CA LEU A 220 -8.12 -12.81 -17.74
C LEU A 220 -9.29 -11.98 -18.29
N LEU A 221 -9.72 -11.02 -17.50
CA LEU A 221 -10.73 -10.03 -17.84
C LEU A 221 -10.10 -8.63 -17.80
N LEU A 222 -10.33 -7.86 -18.86
CA LEU A 222 -10.16 -6.42 -18.84
C LEU A 222 -11.45 -5.78 -18.31
N VAL A 223 -11.38 -5.18 -17.13
CA VAL A 223 -12.54 -4.65 -16.39
C VAL A 223 -12.32 -3.19 -16.04
N ASN A 224 -13.41 -2.45 -15.88
CA ASN A 224 -13.35 -1.13 -15.26
C ASN A 224 -12.83 -1.28 -13.81
N PRO A 225 -11.75 -0.57 -13.40
CA PRO A 225 -11.22 -0.59 -12.03
C PRO A 225 -12.24 -0.40 -10.91
N LEU A 226 -13.14 0.57 -11.05
CA LEU A 226 -14.17 0.84 -10.05
C LEU A 226 -15.15 -0.34 -9.94
N ARG A 227 -15.50 -0.96 -11.07
CA ARG A 227 -16.33 -2.17 -11.10
C ARG A 227 -15.60 -3.36 -10.48
N ASN A 228 -14.30 -3.52 -10.76
CA ASN A 228 -13.48 -4.61 -10.22
C ASN A 228 -13.46 -4.56 -8.68
N LEU A 229 -13.28 -3.35 -8.14
CA LEU A 229 -13.24 -3.13 -6.70
C LEU A 229 -14.64 -3.22 -6.06
N ALA A 230 -15.67 -2.63 -6.66
CA ALA A 230 -17.02 -2.64 -6.11
C ALA A 230 -17.72 -4.02 -6.16
N SER A 231 -17.39 -4.86 -7.14
CA SER A 231 -17.90 -6.25 -7.24
C SER A 231 -17.07 -7.24 -6.41
N TRP A 232 -15.97 -6.79 -5.79
CA TRP A 232 -15.16 -7.62 -4.93
C TRP A 232 -15.94 -8.02 -3.68
N HIS A 233 -15.84 -9.30 -3.30
CA HIS A 233 -16.33 -9.78 -2.02
C HIS A 233 -15.19 -9.61 -1.00
N PRO A 234 -15.27 -8.58 -0.13
CA PRO A 234 -14.16 -8.26 0.76
C PRO A 234 -13.96 -9.36 1.81
N PRO A 235 -12.72 -9.69 2.15
CA PRO A 235 -12.41 -10.58 3.27
C PRO A 235 -12.73 -9.91 4.61
N ARG A 236 -12.91 -10.72 5.67
CA ARG A 236 -13.09 -10.21 7.04
C ARG A 236 -11.84 -9.42 7.48
N HIS A 237 -12.06 -8.34 8.21
CA HIS A 237 -11.05 -7.41 8.71
C HIS A 237 -10.28 -6.67 7.61
N LEU A 238 -10.87 -6.48 6.43
CA LEU A 238 -10.31 -5.60 5.40
C LEU A 238 -10.24 -4.16 5.90
N ALA A 239 -11.24 -3.72 6.69
CA ALA A 239 -11.24 -2.37 7.28
C ALA A 239 -10.02 -2.16 8.19
N VAL A 240 -9.64 -3.18 8.97
CA VAL A 240 -8.46 -3.14 9.85
C VAL A 240 -7.18 -3.06 9.03
N LEU A 241 -7.06 -3.86 7.96
CA LEU A 241 -5.90 -3.79 7.06
C LEU A 241 -5.75 -2.40 6.44
N ALA A 242 -6.86 -1.81 5.97
CA ALA A 242 -6.86 -0.47 5.40
C ALA A 242 -6.52 0.60 6.45
N ALA A 243 -7.01 0.46 7.69
CA ALA A 243 -6.68 1.35 8.79
C ALA A 243 -5.20 1.29 9.19
N VAL A 244 -4.58 0.10 9.13
CA VAL A 244 -3.12 -0.03 9.35
C VAL A 244 -2.34 0.66 8.24
N LEU A 245 -2.71 0.47 6.97
CA LEU A 245 -2.03 1.10 5.82
C LEU A 245 -2.14 2.64 5.85
N LEU A 246 -3.36 3.15 6.03
CA LEU A 246 -3.61 4.59 6.10
C LEU A 246 -3.05 5.20 7.39
N GLY A 247 -3.17 4.50 8.52
CA GLY A 247 -2.66 4.95 9.82
C GLY A 247 -1.12 5.01 9.86
N GLY A 248 -0.44 4.05 9.23
CA GLY A 248 1.02 4.11 9.05
C GLY A 248 1.45 5.32 8.23
N THR A 249 0.79 5.57 7.10
CA THR A 249 1.07 6.74 6.26
C THR A 249 0.73 8.06 6.98
N LEU A 250 -0.36 8.08 7.74
CA LEU A 250 -0.76 9.22 8.57
C LEU A 250 0.31 9.52 9.64
N PHE A 251 0.79 8.49 10.33
CA PHE A 251 1.82 8.66 11.35
C PHE A 251 3.15 9.09 10.74
N ASP A 252 3.56 8.52 9.61
CA ASP A 252 4.77 8.94 8.91
C ASP A 252 4.70 10.43 8.55
N ALA A 253 3.61 10.88 7.91
CA ALA A 253 3.41 12.30 7.62
C ALA A 253 3.39 13.17 8.89
N LEU A 254 2.66 12.76 9.93
CA LEU A 254 2.59 13.48 11.21
C LEU A 254 3.96 13.60 11.88
N SER A 255 4.74 12.52 11.90
CA SER A 255 6.04 12.46 12.57
C SER A 255 7.10 13.38 11.95
N ASN A 256 6.90 13.73 10.67
CA ASN A 256 7.72 14.69 9.93
C ASN A 256 7.25 16.15 10.09
N THR A 257 6.10 16.41 10.72
CA THR A 257 5.62 17.79 10.94
C THR A 257 6.45 18.51 12.00
N SER A 258 6.57 19.83 11.83
CA SER A 258 7.28 20.66 12.80
C SER A 258 6.63 20.63 14.20
N TRP A 259 5.32 20.42 14.27
CA TRP A 259 4.58 20.26 15.52
C TRP A 259 5.01 18.99 16.29
N TRP A 260 5.04 17.84 15.62
CA TRP A 260 5.44 16.58 16.25
C TRP A 260 6.88 16.65 16.72
N VAL A 261 7.79 17.11 15.85
CA VAL A 261 9.22 17.25 16.16
C VAL A 261 9.40 18.12 17.41
N ARG A 262 8.75 19.29 17.50
CA ARG A 262 8.82 20.14 18.69
C ARG A 262 8.27 19.47 19.94
N ALA A 263 7.21 18.67 19.83
CA ALA A 263 6.61 17.97 20.95
C ALA A 263 7.46 16.81 21.47
N THR A 264 8.27 16.18 20.59
CA THR A 264 9.04 14.97 20.94
C THR A 264 10.54 15.15 21.03
N GLN A 265 11.11 16.27 20.57
CA GLN A 265 12.58 16.47 20.48
C GLN A 265 13.29 16.35 21.85
N ASP A 266 12.63 16.71 22.94
CA ASP A 266 13.18 16.64 24.29
C ASP A 266 13.00 15.25 24.93
N LEU A 267 12.25 14.35 24.29
CA LEU A 267 12.02 12.99 24.76
C LEU A 267 13.18 12.08 24.33
N ALA A 268 14.15 11.88 25.22
CA ALA A 268 15.27 10.99 24.97
C ALA A 268 14.98 9.52 25.31
N GLY A 269 15.66 8.61 24.61
CA GLY A 269 15.67 7.17 24.91
C GLY A 269 14.28 6.53 24.85
N TRP A 270 13.89 5.84 25.93
CA TRP A 270 12.65 5.08 26.00
C TRP A 270 11.40 5.95 25.91
N ALA A 271 11.44 7.20 26.38
CA ALA A 271 10.29 8.11 26.35
C ALA A 271 9.92 8.48 24.92
N GLY A 272 10.91 8.84 24.09
CA GLY A 272 10.70 9.11 22.66
C GLY A 272 10.20 7.89 21.90
N TRP A 273 10.75 6.72 22.23
CA TRP A 273 10.31 5.45 21.63
C TRP A 273 8.85 5.10 21.97
N LEU A 274 8.42 5.30 23.21
CA LEU A 274 7.02 5.13 23.61
C LEU A 274 6.11 6.17 22.94
N ALA A 275 6.55 7.42 22.81
CA ALA A 275 5.79 8.45 22.12
C ALA A 275 5.57 8.10 20.64
N ALA A 276 6.61 7.62 19.94
CA ALA A 276 6.48 7.15 18.56
C ALA A 276 5.57 5.93 18.45
N THR A 277 5.68 4.97 19.38
CA THR A 277 4.79 3.81 19.44
C THR A 277 3.33 4.22 19.64
N ALA A 278 3.07 5.14 20.58
CA ALA A 278 1.74 5.67 20.85
C ALA A 278 1.20 6.47 19.65
N GLY A 279 2.05 7.22 18.96
CA GLY A 279 1.71 7.94 17.73
C GLY A 279 1.24 7.00 16.62
N LEU A 280 2.00 5.93 16.35
CA LEU A 280 1.63 4.93 15.34
C LEU A 280 0.30 4.24 15.67
N LEU A 281 0.16 3.74 16.90
CA LEU A 281 -1.09 3.09 17.34
C LEU A 281 -2.27 4.07 17.36
N GLY A 282 -2.03 5.31 17.77
CA GLY A 282 -2.99 6.41 17.76
C GLY A 282 -3.49 6.71 16.35
N ALA A 283 -2.59 6.79 15.37
CA ALA A 283 -2.95 7.04 13.97
C ALA A 283 -3.79 5.90 13.38
N VAL A 284 -3.40 4.64 13.61
CA VAL A 284 -4.14 3.46 13.14
C VAL A 284 -5.52 3.38 13.79
N THR A 285 -5.61 3.61 15.10
CA THR A 285 -6.88 3.59 15.82
C THR A 285 -7.78 4.75 15.42
N LEU A 286 -7.23 5.95 15.19
CA LEU A 286 -7.98 7.11 14.71
C LEU A 286 -8.63 6.84 13.36
N ILE A 287 -7.88 6.35 12.36
CA ILE A 287 -8.44 6.01 11.05
C ILE A 287 -9.53 4.94 11.18
N GLY A 288 -9.25 3.87 11.93
CA GLY A 288 -10.21 2.80 12.17
C GLY A 288 -11.49 3.28 12.85
N ALA A 289 -11.37 4.15 13.87
CA ALA A 289 -12.48 4.70 14.62
C ALA A 289 -13.34 5.65 13.75
N LEU A 290 -12.71 6.59 13.03
CA LEU A 290 -13.40 7.50 12.14
C LEU A 290 -14.17 6.73 11.05
N PHE A 291 -13.53 5.75 10.42
CA PHE A 291 -14.20 4.92 9.43
C PHE A 291 -15.34 4.09 10.03
N HIS A 292 -15.15 3.53 11.23
CA HIS A 292 -16.21 2.80 11.92
C HIS A 292 -17.42 3.71 12.25
N LEU A 293 -17.16 4.93 12.72
CA LEU A 293 -18.21 5.93 12.99
C LEU A 293 -18.95 6.32 11.71
N GLY A 294 -18.22 6.55 10.61
CA GLY A 294 -18.82 6.89 9.31
C GLY A 294 -19.69 5.77 8.73
N THR A 295 -19.36 4.51 9.01
CA THR A 295 -20.11 3.34 8.50
C THR A 295 -21.27 2.92 9.39
N ARG A 296 -21.34 3.39 10.64
CA ARG A 296 -22.38 3.02 11.63
C ARG A 296 -23.83 3.23 11.18
N PRO A 297 -24.19 4.27 10.39
CA PRO A 297 -25.57 4.46 9.93
C PRO A 297 -26.07 3.40 8.95
N TYR A 298 -25.18 2.66 8.28
CA TYR A 298 -25.57 1.70 7.27
C TYR A 298 -26.07 0.39 7.90
N ARG A 299 -27.35 0.07 7.69
CA ARG A 299 -27.94 -1.20 8.12
C ARG A 299 -27.57 -2.33 7.14
N GLY A 300 -27.22 -3.50 7.66
CA GLY A 300 -26.89 -4.69 6.87
C GLY A 300 -25.52 -4.68 6.18
N LEU A 301 -24.76 -3.57 6.29
CA LEU A 301 -23.38 -3.46 5.80
C LEU A 301 -22.47 -3.09 6.96
N GLY A 302 -21.46 -3.93 7.22
CA GLY A 302 -20.42 -3.63 8.19
C GLY A 302 -19.26 -2.84 7.58
N PRO A 303 -18.28 -2.43 8.42
CA PRO A 303 -17.09 -1.72 7.95
C PRO A 303 -16.32 -2.48 6.85
N ASP A 304 -16.21 -3.80 6.96
CA ASP A 304 -15.49 -4.62 5.97
C ASP A 304 -16.15 -4.59 4.59
N GLN A 305 -17.48 -4.53 4.52
CA GLN A 305 -18.22 -4.45 3.27
C GLN A 305 -17.98 -3.12 2.55
N LEU A 306 -17.79 -2.03 3.30
CA LEU A 306 -17.54 -0.69 2.78
C LEU A 306 -16.04 -0.38 2.60
N ALA A 307 -15.16 -1.15 3.25
CA ALA A 307 -13.70 -1.00 3.18
C ALA A 307 -13.07 -1.09 1.78
N PRO A 308 -13.65 -1.71 0.73
CA PRO A 308 -13.13 -1.59 -0.63
C PRO A 308 -12.93 -0.13 -1.05
N GLY A 309 -13.79 0.78 -0.57
CA GLY A 309 -13.65 2.21 -0.82
C GLY A 309 -12.41 2.87 -0.21
N LEU A 310 -11.78 2.27 0.81
CA LEU A 310 -10.52 2.77 1.38
C LEU A 310 -9.29 2.41 0.56
N ILE A 311 -9.36 1.37 -0.29
CA ILE A 311 -8.19 0.88 -1.03
C ILE A 311 -7.66 1.89 -2.06
N PRO A 312 -8.50 2.63 -2.80
CA PRO A 312 -8.02 3.71 -3.65
C PRO A 312 -7.37 4.85 -2.86
N LEU A 313 -7.82 5.14 -1.63
CA LEU A 313 -7.16 6.13 -0.75
C LEU A 313 -5.76 5.66 -0.36
N VAL A 314 -5.61 4.38 0.01
CA VAL A 314 -4.30 3.79 0.31
C VAL A 314 -3.36 3.94 -0.89
N ALA A 315 -3.82 3.58 -2.09
CA ALA A 315 -3.02 3.72 -3.31
C ALA A 315 -2.67 5.19 -3.60
N GLY A 316 -3.64 6.09 -3.46
CA GLY A 316 -3.47 7.52 -3.67
C GLY A 316 -2.43 8.12 -2.73
N TYR A 317 -2.56 7.86 -1.43
CA TYR A 317 -1.61 8.34 -0.43
C TYR A 317 -0.23 7.73 -0.60
N ALA A 318 -0.12 6.42 -0.83
CA ALA A 318 1.18 5.77 -1.01
C ALA A 318 1.95 6.37 -2.21
N LEU A 319 1.28 6.62 -3.34
CA LEU A 319 1.90 7.22 -4.52
C LEU A 319 2.22 8.70 -4.32
N ALA A 320 1.32 9.47 -3.70
CA ALA A 320 1.54 10.88 -3.47
C ALA A 320 2.67 11.14 -2.45
N HIS A 321 2.72 10.35 -1.39
CA HIS A 321 3.67 10.52 -0.30
C HIS A 321 5.04 9.92 -0.63
N TYR A 322 5.10 8.72 -1.19
CA TYR A 322 6.36 8.01 -1.45
C TYR A 322 6.81 8.00 -2.92
N GLY A 323 6.06 8.61 -3.84
CA GLY A 323 6.34 8.53 -5.28
C GLY A 323 7.72 9.09 -5.69
N THR A 324 8.14 10.20 -5.08
CA THR A 324 9.46 10.80 -5.34
C THR A 324 10.60 9.97 -4.74
N MET A 325 10.36 9.33 -3.58
CA MET A 325 11.28 8.36 -2.98
C MET A 325 11.44 7.14 -3.88
N LEU A 326 10.34 6.58 -4.41
CA LEU A 326 10.40 5.49 -5.37
C LEU A 326 11.18 5.88 -6.63
N TYR A 327 10.99 7.09 -7.13
CA TYR A 327 11.74 7.59 -8.28
C TYR A 327 13.24 7.67 -7.99
N LEU A 328 13.66 8.32 -6.91
CA LEU A 328 15.09 8.55 -6.64
C LEU A 328 15.77 7.34 -5.99
N ASP A 329 15.25 6.89 -4.85
CA ASP A 329 15.86 5.83 -4.05
C ASP A 329 15.59 4.45 -4.66
N GLY A 330 14.53 4.30 -5.46
CA GLY A 330 14.35 3.10 -6.28
C GLY A 330 15.50 2.92 -7.28
N GLN A 331 15.88 3.99 -8.00
CA GLN A 331 17.04 3.96 -8.91
C GLN A 331 18.34 3.66 -8.15
N ARG A 332 18.60 4.37 -7.04
CA ARG A 332 19.79 4.12 -6.19
C ARG A 332 19.88 2.67 -5.74
N THR A 333 18.75 2.10 -5.31
CA THR A 333 18.67 0.70 -4.88
C THR A 333 19.03 -0.24 -6.02
N LEU A 334 18.51 0.00 -7.22
CA LEU A 334 18.84 -0.80 -8.40
C LEU A 334 20.33 -0.76 -8.75
N PHE A 335 20.98 0.41 -8.63
CA PHE A 335 22.41 0.52 -8.90
C PHE A 335 23.25 -0.18 -7.83
N ARG A 336 22.88 -0.02 -6.54
CA ARG A 336 23.53 -0.68 -5.40
C ARG A 336 23.46 -2.21 -5.45
N PHE A 337 22.49 -2.78 -6.16
CA PHE A 337 22.45 -4.23 -6.41
C PHE A 337 23.64 -4.74 -7.24
N SER A 338 24.42 -3.87 -7.89
CA SER A 338 25.66 -4.24 -8.57
C SER A 338 26.79 -4.60 -7.60
N ASP A 339 26.74 -4.08 -6.37
CA ASP A 339 27.65 -4.44 -5.28
C ASP A 339 26.87 -4.81 -4.00
N PRO A 340 26.14 -5.94 -4.01
CA PRO A 340 25.22 -6.27 -2.92
C PRO A 340 25.93 -6.57 -1.59
N LEU A 341 27.23 -6.89 -1.63
CA LEU A 341 28.02 -7.21 -0.45
C LEU A 341 28.94 -6.05 0.00
N GLY A 342 29.02 -4.97 -0.77
CA GLY A 342 29.92 -3.84 -0.49
C GLY A 342 31.40 -4.19 -0.69
N GLN A 343 31.71 -5.11 -1.60
CA GLN A 343 33.07 -5.63 -1.85
C GLN A 343 33.76 -4.96 -3.04
N GLY A 344 33.16 -3.91 -3.61
CA GLY A 344 33.63 -3.25 -4.84
C GLY A 344 33.28 -4.03 -6.10
N TRP A 345 32.23 -4.86 -6.07
CA TRP A 345 31.76 -5.57 -7.25
C TRP A 345 30.99 -4.66 -8.20
N ASP A 346 30.89 -5.07 -9.46
CA ASP A 346 30.02 -4.43 -10.44
C ASP A 346 29.31 -5.48 -11.29
N LEU A 347 28.39 -6.23 -10.67
CA LEU A 347 27.71 -7.37 -11.30
C LEU A 347 26.89 -6.99 -12.54
N PHE A 348 26.45 -5.74 -12.63
CA PHE A 348 25.54 -5.27 -13.69
C PHE A 348 26.10 -4.10 -14.52
N GLY A 349 27.32 -3.64 -14.25
CA GLY A 349 27.90 -2.48 -14.94
C GLY A 349 27.29 -1.14 -14.50
N LEU A 350 26.75 -1.05 -13.28
CA LEU A 350 26.01 0.12 -12.78
C LEU A 350 26.67 0.75 -11.55
N ALA A 351 27.88 0.35 -11.17
CA ALA A 351 28.59 0.92 -10.02
C ALA A 351 28.75 2.46 -10.13
N GLU A 352 29.04 2.96 -11.33
CA GLU A 352 29.21 4.39 -11.63
C GLU A 352 27.91 5.08 -12.10
N ALA A 353 26.77 4.37 -12.10
CA ALA A 353 25.51 4.94 -12.55
C ALA A 353 24.97 5.98 -11.57
N ALA A 354 24.62 7.16 -12.07
CA ALA A 354 23.99 8.22 -11.29
C ALA A 354 22.47 8.20 -11.46
N PRO A 355 21.68 8.35 -10.37
CA PRO A 355 20.23 8.45 -10.47
C PRO A 355 19.81 9.66 -11.31
N ALA A 356 18.82 9.48 -12.18
CA ALA A 356 18.24 10.61 -12.89
C ALA A 356 17.52 11.51 -11.88
N THR A 357 17.87 12.80 -11.85
CA THR A 357 17.24 13.80 -10.95
C THR A 357 16.34 14.79 -11.68
N GLY A 358 16.18 14.63 -13.00
CA GLY A 358 15.44 15.58 -13.86
C GLY A 358 14.00 15.86 -13.42
N LEU A 359 13.32 14.89 -12.78
CA LEU A 359 11.98 15.10 -12.22
C LEU A 359 11.94 16.28 -11.22
N PHE A 360 12.98 16.46 -10.41
CA PHE A 360 13.05 17.50 -9.38
C PHE A 360 13.25 18.91 -9.94
N ALA A 361 13.52 19.04 -11.25
CA ALA A 361 13.50 20.34 -11.93
C ALA A 361 12.06 20.89 -12.08
N TYR A 362 11.02 20.07 -11.87
CA TYR A 362 9.61 20.43 -12.04
C TYR A 362 8.79 20.26 -10.74
N PRO A 363 9.11 21.00 -9.67
CA PRO A 363 8.45 20.85 -8.36
C PRO A 363 6.94 21.10 -8.42
N THR A 364 6.47 22.03 -9.26
CA THR A 364 5.03 22.28 -9.47
C THR A 364 4.34 21.08 -10.10
N ALA A 365 4.96 20.41 -11.07
CA ALA A 365 4.38 19.22 -11.70
C ALA A 365 4.29 18.06 -10.69
N ILE A 366 5.31 17.88 -9.85
CA ILE A 366 5.29 16.90 -8.76
C ILE A 366 4.12 17.20 -7.81
N ALA A 367 4.02 18.44 -7.31
CA ALA A 367 2.96 18.85 -6.41
C ALA A 367 1.55 18.61 -6.99
N VAL A 368 1.32 19.00 -8.25
CA VAL A 368 0.06 18.73 -8.95
C VAL A 368 -0.20 17.23 -9.06
N ALA A 369 0.80 16.42 -9.41
CA ALA A 369 0.65 14.97 -9.49
C ALA A 369 0.30 14.35 -8.13
N GLN A 370 0.92 14.80 -7.03
CA GLN A 370 0.61 14.35 -5.67
C GLN A 370 -0.84 14.67 -5.30
N VAL A 371 -1.28 15.92 -5.50
CA VAL A 371 -2.67 16.35 -5.24
C VAL A 371 -3.66 15.54 -6.08
N LEU A 372 -3.42 15.41 -7.39
CA LEU A 372 -4.30 14.64 -8.28
C LEU A 372 -4.39 13.18 -7.87
N THR A 373 -3.30 12.59 -7.40
CA THR A 373 -3.26 11.19 -6.97
C THR A 373 -4.07 10.98 -5.69
N ILE A 374 -3.98 11.91 -4.72
CA ILE A 374 -4.81 11.92 -3.51
C ILE A 374 -6.28 12.09 -3.87
N VAL A 375 -6.63 13.13 -4.64
CA VAL A 375 -8.02 13.45 -5.00
C VAL A 375 -8.65 12.31 -5.81
N THR A 376 -7.93 11.76 -6.79
CA THR A 376 -8.42 10.62 -7.59
C THR A 376 -8.67 9.39 -6.72
N GLY A 377 -7.78 9.11 -5.76
CA GLY A 377 -7.99 8.05 -4.77
C GLY A 377 -9.29 8.25 -3.98
N HIS A 378 -9.54 9.45 -3.47
CA HIS A 378 -10.76 9.74 -2.71
C HIS A 378 -12.02 9.70 -3.57
N VAL A 379 -12.00 10.28 -4.77
CA VAL A 379 -13.13 10.22 -5.72
C VAL A 379 -13.47 8.77 -6.05
N ALA A 380 -12.48 7.95 -6.40
CA ALA A 380 -12.68 6.53 -6.67
C ALA A 380 -13.24 5.78 -5.44
N GLY A 381 -12.70 6.08 -4.25
CA GLY A 381 -13.16 5.51 -2.98
C GLY A 381 -14.61 5.85 -2.66
N VAL A 382 -15.01 7.12 -2.81
CA VAL A 382 -16.38 7.59 -2.61
C VAL A 382 -17.34 6.89 -3.58
N LEU A 383 -17.00 6.84 -4.88
CA LEU A 383 -17.85 6.21 -5.89
C LEU A 383 -18.04 4.71 -5.64
N VAL A 384 -16.98 3.99 -5.27
CA VAL A 384 -17.05 2.56 -4.93
C VAL A 384 -17.89 2.32 -3.69
N THR A 385 -17.63 3.09 -2.62
CA THR A 385 -18.38 2.98 -1.37
C THR A 385 -19.86 3.27 -1.60
N HIS A 386 -20.17 4.33 -2.36
CA HIS A 386 -21.53 4.71 -2.69
C HIS A 386 -22.25 3.59 -3.46
N ASP A 387 -21.63 3.03 -4.50
CA ASP A 387 -22.22 1.91 -5.24
C ASP A 387 -22.50 0.68 -4.36
N ILE A 388 -21.61 0.37 -3.41
CA ILE A 388 -21.81 -0.71 -2.44
C ILE A 388 -22.93 -0.35 -1.47
N ALA A 389 -22.95 0.87 -0.97
CA ALA A 389 -23.93 1.37 -0.02
C ALA A 389 -25.36 1.31 -0.57
N LEU A 390 -25.56 1.65 -1.84
CA LEU A 390 -26.87 1.55 -2.51
C LEU A 390 -27.47 0.13 -2.50
N ARG A 391 -26.65 -0.91 -2.25
CA ARG A 391 -27.11 -2.30 -2.18
C ARG A 391 -27.83 -2.63 -0.88
N SER A 392 -27.70 -1.82 0.17
CA SER A 392 -28.48 -1.97 1.40
C SER A 392 -29.96 -1.58 1.22
N GLY A 393 -30.28 -0.86 0.15
CA GLY A 393 -31.62 -0.31 -0.09
C GLY A 393 -31.89 1.01 0.65
N GLU A 394 -30.96 1.50 1.45
CA GLU A 394 -31.07 2.79 2.15
C GLU A 394 -30.78 3.93 1.15
N GLN A 395 -31.82 4.71 0.80
CA GLN A 395 -31.70 5.86 -0.11
C GLN A 395 -31.69 7.21 0.63
N ARG A 396 -31.80 7.20 1.96
CA ARG A 396 -31.84 8.43 2.75
C ARG A 396 -30.46 9.07 2.76
N VAL A 397 -30.38 10.30 2.24
CA VAL A 397 -29.14 11.11 2.21
C VAL A 397 -28.43 11.15 3.57
N ALA A 398 -29.20 11.26 4.67
CA ALA A 398 -28.66 11.28 6.04
C ALA A 398 -27.79 10.07 6.41
N VAL A 399 -28.00 8.91 5.78
CA VAL A 399 -27.19 7.70 6.01
C VAL A 399 -25.78 7.85 5.41
N HIS A 400 -25.66 8.62 4.32
CA HIS A 400 -24.41 8.81 3.59
C HIS A 400 -23.54 9.95 4.12
N VAL A 401 -24.13 10.92 4.83
CA VAL A 401 -23.45 12.12 5.33
C VAL A 401 -22.28 11.80 6.28
N PRO A 402 -22.39 10.90 7.27
CA PRO A 402 -21.27 10.64 8.18
C PRO A 402 -20.04 10.06 7.48
N LEU A 403 -20.23 9.15 6.54
CA LEU A 403 -19.12 8.58 5.77
C LEU A 403 -18.50 9.60 4.82
N LEU A 404 -19.30 10.48 4.23
CA LEU A 404 -18.79 11.62 3.46
C LEU A 404 -17.91 12.52 4.34
N ALA A 405 -18.39 12.90 5.53
CA ALA A 405 -17.65 13.76 6.44
C ALA A 405 -16.29 13.15 6.77
N VAL A 406 -16.24 11.82 7.00
CA VAL A 406 -14.99 11.09 7.21
C VAL A 406 -14.07 11.16 5.97
N MET A 407 -14.58 11.00 4.76
CA MET A 407 -13.78 11.11 3.54
C MET A 407 -13.21 12.52 3.34
N VAL A 408 -13.99 13.56 3.65
CA VAL A 408 -13.54 14.96 3.62
C VAL A 408 -12.46 15.19 4.67
N VAL A 409 -12.66 14.72 5.90
CA VAL A 409 -11.65 14.79 6.99
C VAL A 409 -10.36 14.10 6.58
N PHE A 410 -10.44 12.90 5.98
CA PHE A 410 -9.26 12.20 5.49
C PHE A 410 -8.52 12.99 4.42
N THR A 411 -9.25 13.63 3.49
CA THR A 411 -8.64 14.40 2.39
C THR A 411 -7.98 15.68 2.90
N VAL A 412 -8.74 16.47 3.67
CA VAL A 412 -8.28 17.74 4.24
C VAL A 412 -7.11 17.48 5.18
N GLY A 413 -7.26 16.54 6.12
CA GLY A 413 -6.20 16.19 7.06
C GLY A 413 -4.93 15.68 6.36
N GLY A 414 -5.07 14.81 5.35
CA GLY A 414 -3.92 14.31 4.60
C GLY A 414 -3.21 15.40 3.80
N LEU A 415 -3.95 16.27 3.11
CA LEU A 415 -3.37 17.41 2.40
C LEU A 415 -2.68 18.39 3.36
N THR A 416 -3.28 18.66 4.52
CA THR A 416 -2.67 19.50 5.56
C THR A 416 -1.38 18.89 6.09
N LEU A 417 -1.35 17.59 6.38
CA LEU A 417 -0.12 16.97 6.89
C LEU A 417 0.98 16.87 5.83
N MET A 418 0.62 16.72 4.56
CA MET A 418 1.60 16.65 3.48
C MET A 418 2.17 18.02 3.08
N PHE A 419 1.39 19.10 3.25
CA PHE A 419 1.71 20.39 2.64
C PHE A 419 1.52 21.62 3.55
N GLY A 420 1.10 21.43 4.80
CA GLY A 420 0.73 22.52 5.73
C GLY A 420 1.85 23.03 6.63
N GLY A 421 3.03 22.39 6.64
CA GLY A 421 4.23 22.78 7.42
C GLY A 421 4.32 22.26 8.85
#